data_AF-A0A7C2W9W1-F1
#
_entry.id   AF-A0A7C2W9W1-F1
#
_cell.length_a   1.000
_cell.length_b   1.000
_cell.length_c   1.000
_cell.angle_alpha   90.00
_cell.angle_beta   90.00
_cell.angle_gamma   90.00
#
_symmetry.space_group_name_H-M   'P 1'
#
loop_
_entity.id
_entity.type
_entity.pdbx_description
1 polymer ?
#
loop_
_entity_poly.entity_id
_entity_poly.type
_entity_poly.pdbx_seq_one_letter_code
_entity_poly.pdbx_strand_id
1 'polypeptide(L)' 'MAGSRDDDPLDLGPDERDLDLLDGSWEQQYYSGQLRQRDWQTILLGLALLALLAMLLPLVMVFLR' A
#
# COMPACT_ATOMS: atom_id res chain seq x y z
N MET A 1 -37.92 4.78 -40.90
CA MET A 1 -37.63 4.98 -39.45
C MET A 1 -37.65 3.61 -38.80
N ALA A 2 -36.48 3.06 -38.48
CA ALA A 2 -36.35 1.81 -37.72
C ALA A 2 -35.01 1.83 -36.96
N GLY A 3 -35.08 1.66 -35.64
CA GLY A 3 -34.03 1.14 -34.77
C GLY A 3 -32.77 1.99 -34.57
N SER A 4 -32.82 2.93 -33.64
CA SER A 4 -31.62 3.42 -32.95
C SER A 4 -31.55 2.76 -31.58
N ARG A 5 -30.35 2.30 -31.24
CA ARG A 5 -29.81 2.01 -29.90
C ARG A 5 -30.07 0.63 -29.30
N ASP A 6 -28.92 0.08 -28.93
CA ASP A 6 -28.63 -0.87 -27.86
C ASP A 6 -28.87 -2.35 -28.20
N ASP A 7 -27.93 -3.20 -27.79
CA ASP A 7 -27.89 -4.67 -27.93
C ASP A 7 -27.05 -5.23 -29.09
N ASP A 8 -25.72 -5.01 -29.04
CA ASP A 8 -24.77 -5.97 -29.65
C ASP A 8 -24.22 -6.88 -28.52
N PRO A 9 -24.82 -8.06 -28.26
CA PRO A 9 -24.54 -8.89 -27.08
C PRO A 9 -23.28 -9.77 -27.19
N LEU A 10 -22.40 -9.54 -28.17
CA LEU A 10 -21.35 -10.51 -28.54
C LEU A 10 -19.94 -9.92 -28.70
N ASP A 11 -19.64 -8.78 -28.07
CA ASP A 11 -18.25 -8.45 -27.77
C ASP A 11 -17.82 -9.24 -26.52
N LEU A 12 -17.65 -10.56 -26.71
CA LEU A 12 -17.11 -11.52 -25.75
C LEU A 12 -15.58 -11.60 -25.87
N GLY A 13 -14.95 -10.50 -26.30
CA GLY A 13 -13.50 -10.37 -26.18
C GLY A 13 -13.10 -10.53 -24.72
N PRO A 14 -11.90 -11.07 -24.43
CA PRO A 14 -11.42 -11.20 -23.06
C PRO A 14 -11.48 -9.82 -22.41
N ASP A 15 -12.17 -9.75 -21.26
CA ASP A 15 -12.30 -8.49 -20.54
C ASP A 15 -10.93 -8.09 -19.95
N GLU A 16 -10.84 -6.88 -19.37
CA GLU A 16 -9.59 -6.41 -18.75
C GLU A 16 -9.04 -7.38 -17.69
N ARG A 17 -9.92 -8.23 -17.14
CA ARG A 17 -9.68 -9.23 -16.10
C ARG A 17 -9.36 -10.64 -16.64
N ASP A 18 -9.55 -10.84 -17.94
CA ASP A 18 -9.09 -12.02 -18.67
C ASP A 18 -7.73 -11.73 -19.30
N LEU A 19 -7.49 -10.48 -19.70
CA LEU A 19 -6.22 -10.04 -20.29
C LEU A 19 -5.06 -10.08 -19.29
N ASP A 20 -5.30 -9.68 -18.03
CA ASP A 20 -4.34 -9.75 -16.92
C ASP A 20 -4.03 -11.20 -16.46
N LEU A 21 -4.98 -12.13 -16.65
CA LEU A 21 -4.78 -13.57 -16.47
C LEU A 21 -3.97 -14.19 -17.61
N LEU A 22 -4.16 -13.72 -18.84
CA LEU A 22 -3.46 -14.21 -20.03
C LEU A 22 -2.03 -13.67 -20.15
N ASP A 23 -1.77 -12.44 -19.69
CA ASP A 23 -0.44 -11.81 -19.75
C ASP A 23 0.40 -12.01 -18.46
N GLY A 24 -0.21 -12.55 -17.40
CA GLY A 24 0.44 -12.79 -16.11
C GLY A 24 0.76 -11.51 -15.33
N SER A 25 0.28 -10.35 -15.76
CA SER A 25 0.41 -9.08 -15.06
C SER A 25 -0.29 -9.11 -13.71
N TRP A 26 -1.35 -9.92 -13.55
CA TRP A 26 -1.99 -10.17 -12.26
C TRP A 26 -1.01 -10.76 -11.23
N GLU A 27 -0.25 -11.79 -11.60
CA GLU A 27 0.77 -12.38 -10.70
C GLU A 27 1.86 -11.36 -10.41
N GLN A 28 2.26 -10.59 -11.42
CA GLN A 28 3.26 -9.56 -11.25
C GLN A 28 2.78 -8.47 -10.30
N GLN A 29 1.51 -8.06 -10.33
CA GLN A 29 0.96 -7.05 -9.43
C GLN A 29 0.69 -7.62 -8.03
N TYR A 30 0.18 -8.85 -7.94
CA TYR A 30 -0.09 -9.55 -6.69
C TYR A 30 1.21 -9.87 -5.93
N TYR A 31 2.25 -10.35 -6.62
CA TYR A 31 3.58 -10.62 -6.06
C TYR A 31 4.53 -9.42 -6.12
N SER A 32 4.21 -8.34 -6.87
CA SER A 32 4.96 -7.06 -6.78
C SER A 32 4.92 -6.52 -5.37
N GLY A 33 3.98 -7.04 -4.56
CA GLY A 33 4.03 -7.06 -3.11
C GLY A 33 4.48 -5.70 -2.64
N GLN A 34 3.72 -4.66 -3.05
CA GLN A 34 3.96 -3.24 -2.82
C GLN A 34 5.33 -3.07 -2.18
N LEU A 35 6.38 -2.82 -2.98
CA LEU A 35 7.74 -2.53 -2.48
C LEU A 35 7.65 -1.38 -1.47
N ARG A 36 7.24 -1.68 -0.24
CA ARG A 36 7.13 -0.77 0.88
C ARG A 36 8.57 -0.62 1.29
N GLN A 37 9.25 0.28 0.61
CA GLN A 37 10.56 0.72 1.00
C GLN A 37 10.42 1.15 2.45
N ARG A 38 11.08 0.42 3.33
CA ARG A 38 11.02 0.67 4.75
C ARG A 38 11.61 2.05 4.99
N ASP A 39 10.79 2.95 5.52
CA ASP A 39 11.25 4.30 5.85
C ASP A 39 12.14 4.26 7.10
N TRP A 40 13.44 4.25 6.85
CA TRP A 40 14.45 4.26 7.91
C TRP A 40 14.50 5.57 8.67
N GLN A 41 14.10 6.70 8.07
CA GLN A 41 14.06 7.99 8.76
C GLN A 41 13.02 7.95 9.88
N THR A 42 11.81 7.48 9.57
CA THR A 42 10.73 7.33 10.54
C THR A 42 11.12 6.37 11.67
N ILE A 43 11.76 5.25 11.35
CA ILE A 43 12.21 4.27 12.36
C ILE A 43 13.28 4.88 13.28
N LEU A 44 14.29 5.53 12.71
CA LEU A 44 15.37 6.15 13.47
C LEU A 44 14.86 7.30 14.33
N LEU A 45 13.90 8.09 13.83
CA LEU A 45 13.25 9.14 14.60
C LEU A 45 12.51 8.56 15.83
N GLY A 46 11.75 7.48 15.63
CA GLY A 46 11.08 6.79 16.73
C GLY A 46 12.06 6.28 17.81
N LEU A 47 13.16 5.67 17.38
CA LEU A 47 14.22 5.21 18.30
C LEU A 47 14.89 6.38 19.04
N ALA A 48 15.16 7.49 18.36
CA ALA A 48 15.74 8.68 18.97
C ALA A 48 14.81 9.29 20.04
N LEU A 49 13.51 9.36 19.77
CA LEU A 49 12.51 9.83 20.73
C LEU A 49 12.42 8.92 21.97
N LEU A 50 12.45 7.60 21.77
CA LEU A 50 12.47 6.64 22.88
C LEU A 50 13.72 6.78 23.75
N ALA A 51 14.89 6.94 23.13
CA ALA A 51 16.14 7.16 23.84
C ALA A 51 16.11 8.48 24.63
N LEU A 52 15.61 9.56 24.03
CA LEU A 52 15.45 10.85 24.69
C LEU A 52 14.51 10.75 25.90
N LEU A 53 13.37 10.07 25.76
CA LEU A 53 12.43 9.83 26.85
C LEU A 53 13.09 9.06 28.00
N ALA A 54 13.87 8.02 27.70
CA ALA A 54 14.59 7.24 28.69
C ALA A 54 15.62 8.09 29.46
N MET A 55 16.25 9.07 28.81
CA MET A 55 17.15 10.02 29.47
C MET A 55 16.41 11.05 30.34
N LEU A 56 15.22 11.49 29.92
CA LEU A 56 14.43 12.47 30.66
C LEU A 56 13.71 11.88 31.88
N LEU A 57 13.31 10.61 31.82
CA LEU A 57 12.65 9.88 32.91
C LEU A 57 13.33 10.02 34.28
N PRO A 58 14.64 9.76 34.45
CA PRO A 58 15.29 9.91 35.75
C PRO A 58 15.34 11.37 36.21
N LEU A 59 15.46 12.33 35.28
CA LEU A 59 15.44 13.76 35.61
C LEU A 59 14.09 14.15 36.24
N VAL A 60 13.00 13.75 35.59
CA VAL A 60 11.63 13.98 36.06
C VAL A 60 11.38 13.31 37.41
N MET A 61 11.84 12.06 37.59
CA MET A 61 11.72 11.36 38.87
C MET A 61 12.44 12.07 40.03
N VAL A 62 13.59 12.69 39.78
CA VAL A 62 14.33 13.45 40.80
C VAL A 62 13.55 14.69 41.24
N PHE A 63 12.89 15.40 40.33
CA PHE A 63 12.13 16.61 40.64
C PHE A 63 10.73 16.34 41.22
N LEU A 64 10.17 15.15 40.99
CA LEU A 64 8.87 14.73 41.53
C LEU A 64 8.98 14.04 42.91
N ARG A 65 10.19 13.77 43.40
CA ARG A 65 10.45 13.26 44.75
C ARG A 65 10.41 14.37 45.78
#